data_AF-A0A8E0V6G5-F1
#
_entry.id   AF-A0A8E0V6G5-F1
#
_cell.length_a   1.000
_cell.length_b   1.000
_cell.length_c   1.000
_cell.angle_alpha   90.00
_cell.angle_beta   90.00
_cell.angle_gamma   90.00
#
_symmetry.space_group_name_H-M   'P 1'
#
loop_
_entity.id
_entity.type
_entity.pdbx_description
1 polymer ?
#
loop_
_entity_poly.entity_id
_entity_poly.type
_entity_poly.pdbx_seq_one_letter_code
_entity_poly.pdbx_strand_id
1 'polypeptide(L)'
;MAEQELQVARMDEETMEYLNVLFSVCKRFNTDYYHADPKQRAFMDAVATHEYQLKKAHEKGLQRSAVPPFMGIVRSERSNNMPA
;
A
#
# COMPACT_ATOMS: atom_id res chain seq x y z
N MET A 1 30.70 6.00 29.96
CA MET A 1 29.87 6.01 28.74
C MET A 1 28.50 5.53 29.15
N ALA A 2 27.46 6.34 28.98
CA ALA A 2 26.10 5.88 29.24
C ALA A 2 25.66 5.00 28.07
N GLU A 3 25.36 3.74 28.35
CA GLU A 3 24.80 2.80 27.37
C GLU A 3 23.36 3.24 27.10
N GLN A 4 23.12 3.87 25.95
CA GLN A 4 21.76 4.16 25.50
C GLN A 4 21.16 2.84 25.02
N GLU A 5 20.36 2.19 25.86
CA GLU A 5 19.55 1.06 25.43
C GLU A 5 18.54 1.54 24.37
N LEU A 6 18.67 1.01 23.16
CA LEU A 6 17.76 1.28 22.06
C LEU A 6 16.40 0.65 22.38
N GLN A 7 15.45 1.47 22.84
CA GLN A 7 14.07 1.04 23.04
C GLN A 7 13.40 0.86 21.68
N VAL A 8 13.25 -0.39 21.25
CA VAL A 8 12.50 -0.74 20.05
C VAL A 8 11.01 -0.79 20.42
N ALA A 9 10.28 0.28 20.13
CA ALA A 9 8.83 0.30 20.27
C ALA A 9 8.19 -0.70 19.29
N ARG A 10 7.17 -1.43 19.75
CA ARG A 10 6.38 -2.32 18.88
C ARG A 10 5.75 -1.47 17.78
N MET A 11 5.99 -1.85 16.52
CA MET A 11 5.33 -1.19 15.40
C MET A 11 3.82 -1.40 15.46
N ASP A 12 3.09 -0.37 15.05
CA ASP A 12 1.64 -0.42 14.91
C ASP A 12 1.22 -1.46 13.85
N GLU A 13 0.09 -2.14 14.09
CA GLU A 13 -0.39 -3.24 13.25
C GLU A 13 -0.77 -2.76 11.84
N GLU A 14 -1.39 -1.58 11.72
CA GLU A 14 -1.73 -1.00 10.41
C GLU A 14 -0.47 -0.66 9.61
N THR A 15 0.56 -0.16 10.32
CA THR A 15 1.84 0.17 9.69
C THR A 15 2.53 -1.10 9.18
N MET A 16 2.56 -2.17 9.97
CA MET A 16 3.13 -3.45 9.53
C MET A 16 2.37 -4.02 8.33
N GLU A 17 1.05 -3.92 8.32
CA GLU A 17 0.22 -4.41 7.22
C GLU A 17 0.47 -3.63 5.93
N TYR A 18 0.54 -2.30 6.00
CA TYR A 18 0.88 -1.46 4.85
C TYR A 18 2.27 -1.81 4.31
N LEU A 19 3.26 -1.98 5.19
CA LEU A 19 4.62 -2.37 4.78
C LEU A 19 4.65 -3.73 4.08
N ASN A 20 3.85 -4.69 4.53
CA ASN A 20 3.73 -5.99 3.84
C ASN A 20 3.18 -5.82 2.42
N VAL A 21 2.19 -4.94 2.21
CA VAL A 21 1.69 -4.61 0.87
C VAL A 21 2.78 -3.96 0.03
N LEU A 22 3.49 -2.96 0.58
CA LEU A 22 4.58 -2.28 -0.12
C LEU A 22 5.68 -3.26 -0.55
N PHE A 23 6.14 -4.15 0.33
CA PHE A 23 7.16 -5.15 -0.02
C PHE A 23 6.67 -6.14 -1.07
N SER A 24 5.39 -6.52 -1.04
CA SER A 24 4.77 -7.36 -2.08
C SER A 24 4.77 -6.67 -3.45
N VAL A 25 4.46 -5.37 -3.48
CA VAL A 25 4.52 -4.53 -4.68
C VAL A 25 5.96 -4.45 -5.20
N CYS A 26 6.92 -4.09 -4.35
CA CYS A 26 8.34 -4.02 -4.72
C CYS A 26 8.85 -5.33 -5.32
N LYS A 27 8.47 -6.48 -4.73
CA LYS A 27 8.80 -7.80 -5.26
C LYS A 27 8.18 -8.05 -6.64
N ARG A 28 6.91 -7.69 -6.85
CA ARG A 28 6.21 -7.85 -8.14
C ARG A 28 6.83 -7.03 -9.26
N PHE A 29 7.32 -5.84 -8.96
CA PHE A 29 7.97 -4.96 -9.92
C PHE A 29 9.50 -5.13 -9.97
N ASN A 30 10.04 -6.14 -9.27
CA ASN A 30 11.49 -6.39 -9.16
C ASN A 30 12.29 -5.12 -8.86
N THR A 31 11.77 -4.30 -7.95
CA THR A 31 12.30 -2.97 -7.63
C THR A 31 12.76 -2.96 -6.19
N ASP A 32 14.03 -2.61 -5.97
CA ASP A 32 14.53 -2.31 -4.64
C ASP A 32 14.09 -0.90 -4.26
N TYR A 33 13.17 -0.81 -3.30
CA TYR A 33 12.57 0.45 -2.87
C TYR A 33 13.61 1.49 -2.43
N TYR A 34 14.68 1.08 -1.74
CA TYR A 34 15.65 2.02 -1.18
C TYR A 34 16.63 2.55 -2.23
N HIS A 35 16.90 1.75 -3.26
CA HIS A 35 17.78 2.13 -4.37
C HIS A 35 17.04 2.69 -5.58
N ALA A 36 15.71 2.65 -5.57
CA ALA A 36 14.86 3.17 -6.63
C ALA A 36 14.91 4.70 -6.72
N ASP A 37 14.84 5.20 -7.96
CA ASP A 37 14.77 6.64 -8.19
C ASP A 37 13.46 7.23 -7.64
N PRO A 38 13.38 8.56 -7.41
CA PRO A 38 12.20 9.17 -6.81
C PRO A 38 10.88 8.90 -7.56
N LYS A 39 10.89 8.80 -8.89
CA LYS A 39 9.69 8.50 -9.68
C LYS A 39 9.27 7.05 -9.51
N GLN A 40 10.24 6.13 -9.50
CA GLN A 40 9.97 4.71 -9.23
C GLN A 40 9.40 4.51 -7.83
N ARG A 41 9.96 5.15 -6.80
CA ARG A 41 9.42 5.11 -5.44
C ARG A 41 8.00 5.65 -5.37
N ALA A 42 7.74 6.82 -5.95
CA ALA A 42 6.40 7.39 -5.98
C ALA A 42 5.38 6.47 -6.69
N PHE A 43 5.81 5.77 -7.74
CA PHE A 43 4.97 4.76 -8.39
C PHE A 43 4.70 3.55 -7.48
N MET A 44 5.73 3.01 -6.81
CA MET A 44 5.56 1.91 -5.84
C MET A 44 4.61 2.31 -4.70
N ASP A 45 4.77 3.51 -4.15
CA ASP A 45 3.90 4.04 -3.09
C ASP A 45 2.46 4.19 -3.55
N ALA A 46 2.25 4.72 -4.76
CA ALA A 46 0.91 4.86 -5.34
C ALA A 46 0.22 3.50 -5.52
N VAL A 47 0.95 2.49 -5.99
CA VAL A 47 0.42 1.13 -6.16
C VAL A 47 0.12 0.49 -4.80
N ALA A 48 1.07 0.55 -3.86
CA ALA A 48 0.91 0.00 -2.52
C ALA A 48 -0.26 0.63 -1.77
N THR A 49 -0.39 1.96 -1.83
CA THR A 49 -1.51 2.71 -1.27
C THR A 49 -2.84 2.25 -1.85
N HIS A 50 -2.92 2.10 -3.17
CA HIS A 50 -4.16 1.68 -3.82
C HIS A 50 -4.55 0.25 -3.46
N GLU A 51 -3.60 -0.68 -3.46
CA GLU A 51 -3.83 -2.08 -3.08
C GLU A 51 -4.20 -2.21 -1.60
N TYR A 52 -3.55 -1.46 -0.72
CA TYR A 52 -3.89 -1.41 0.69
C TYR A 52 -5.31 -0.88 0.93
N GLN A 53 -5.70 0.21 0.25
CA GLN A 53 -7.07 0.75 0.34
C GLN A 53 -8.11 -0.25 -0.18
N LEU A 54 -7.83 -0.96 -1.28
CA LEU A 54 -8.70 -2.03 -1.77
C LEU A 54 -8.83 -3.17 -0.75
N LYS A 55 -7.72 -3.60 -0.15
CA LYS A 55 -7.74 -4.60 0.92
C LYS A 55 -8.62 -4.15 2.10
N LYS A 56 -8.46 -2.91 2.57
CA LYS A 56 -9.28 -2.35 3.66
C LYS A 56 -10.75 -2.20 3.29
N ALA A 57 -11.05 -1.86 2.05
CA ALA A 57 -12.43 -1.83 1.56
C ALA A 57 -13.02 -3.25 1.52
N HIS A 58 -12.24 -4.25 1.10
CA HIS A 58 -12.66 -5.65 1.07
C HIS A 58 -12.99 -6.19 2.45
N GLU A 59 -12.11 -5.94 3.44
CA GLU A 59 -12.32 -6.32 4.84
C GLU A 59 -13.60 -5.72 5.43
N LYS A 60 -14.04 -4.56 4.92
CA LYS A 60 -15.28 -3.87 5.31
C LYS A 60 -16.50 -4.27 4.47
N GLY A 61 -16.36 -5.19 3.51
CA GLY A 61 -17.44 -5.58 2.60
C GLY A 61 -17.87 -4.48 1.64
N LEU A 62 -16.99 -3.51 1.36
CA LEU A 62 -17.27 -2.40 0.46
C LEU A 62 -17.00 -2.77 -1.00
N GLN A 63 -17.62 -2.02 -1.90
CA GLN A 63 -17.37 -2.11 -3.33
C GLN A 63 -16.11 -1.33 -3.72
N ARG A 64 -15.55 -1.63 -4.89
CA ARG A 64 -14.37 -0.92 -5.44
C ARG A 64 -14.57 0.58 -5.60
N SER A 65 -15.81 1.03 -5.77
CA SER A 65 -16.18 2.45 -5.84
C SER A 65 -15.86 3.22 -4.55
N ALA A 66 -15.72 2.55 -3.41
CA ALA A 66 -15.32 3.17 -2.15
C ALA A 66 -13.84 3.58 -2.13
N VAL A 67 -13.03 3.07 -3.06
CA VAL A 67 -11.61 3.40 -3.19
C VAL A 67 -11.41 4.31 -4.41
N PRO A 68 -10.71 5.44 -4.29
CA PRO A 68 -10.40 6.31 -5.43
C PRO A 68 -9.75 5.53 -6.59
N PRO A 69 -10.02 5.91 -7.85
CA PRO A 69 -9.38 5.27 -9.00
C PRO A 69 -7.86 5.44 -8.97
N PHE A 70 -7.13 4.41 -9.40
CA PHE A 70 -5.68 4.47 -9.50
C PHE A 70 -5.26 5.53 -10.52
N MET A 71 -4.47 6.51 -10.08
CA MET A 71 -3.93 7.60 -10.93
C MET A 71 -4.99 8.32 -11.78
N GLY A 72 -6.23 8.43 -11.27
CA GLY A 72 -7.34 9.08 -12.00
C GLY A 72 -7.89 8.29 -13.19
N ILE A 73 -7.48 7.03 -13.37
CA ILE A 73 -7.99 6.15 -14.43
C ILE A 73 -9.42 5.74 -14.08
N VAL A 74 -10.39 6.26 -14.84
CA VAL A 74 -11.82 6.00 -14.62
C VAL A 74 -12.10 4.51 -14.75
N ARG A 75 -12.80 3.96 -13.74
CA ARG A 75 -13.29 2.58 -13.75
C ARG A 75 -14.63 2.51 -14.48
N SER A 76 -14.91 1.38 -15.13
CA SER A 76 -16.25 1.11 -15.64
C SER A 76 -17.25 0.92 -14.50
N GLU A 77 -18.54 1.20 -14.75
CA GLU A 77 -19.60 0.92 -13.77
C GLU A 77 -19.59 -0.54 -13.31
N ARG A 78 -19.35 -1.48 -14.23
CA ARG A 78 -19.17 -2.89 -13.91
C ARG A 78 -18.06 -3.12 -12.88
N SER A 79 -16.92 -2.45 -13.05
CA SER A 79 -15.81 -2.57 -12.10
C SER A 79 -16.12 -1.87 -10.77
N ASN A 80 -16.89 -0.79 -10.77
CA ASN A 80 -17.28 -0.08 -9.54
C ASN A 80 -18.13 -0.95 -8.62
N ASN A 81 -19.04 -1.73 -9.20
CA ASN A 81 -19.99 -2.57 -8.45
C ASN A 81 -19.40 -3.91 -8.00
N MET A 82 -18.16 -4.21 -8.38
CA MET A 82 -17.46 -5.43 -7.96
C MET A 82 -16.99 -5.25 -6.50
N PRO A 83 -16.96 -6.34 -5.70
CA PRO A 83 -16.32 -6.31 -4.39
C PRO A 83 -14.89 -5.78 -4.51
N ALA A 84 -14.47 -4.99 -3.52
CA ALA A 84 -13.11 -4.48 -3.41
C ALA A 84 -12.08 -5.61 -3.54
#